data_AF-A0A4Y7U2M6-F1
#
_entry.id   AF-A0A4Y7U2M6-F1
#
_cell.length_a   1.000
_cell.length_b   1.000
_cell.length_c   1.000
_cell.angle_alpha   90.00
_cell.angle_beta   90.00
_cell.angle_gamma   90.00
#
_symmetry.space_group_name_H-M   'P 1'
#
loop_
_entity.id
_entity.type
_entity.pdbx_description
1 polymer ?
#
loop_
_entity_poly.entity_id
_entity_poly.type
_entity_poly.pdbx_seq_one_letter_code
_entity_poly.pdbx_strand_id
1 'polypeptide(L)' 'VIKVTAEEKKIAIKAAKAMDLKVAGVDIIRSSKGPLLLEVNSSPGLEGIEGATNKDIAGEMIRAIEKNFKL' A
#
# COMPACT_ATOMS: atom_id res chain seq x y z
N VAL A 1 5.24 -13.45 -6.68
CA VAL A 1 4.70 -12.48 -5.69
C VAL A 1 4.68 -13.11 -4.31
N ILE A 2 5.22 -12.44 -3.30
CA ILE A 2 5.12 -12.89 -1.89
C ILE A 2 3.75 -12.53 -1.33
N LYS A 3 3.10 -13.47 -0.62
CA LYS A 3 1.84 -13.18 0.07
C LYS A 3 2.10 -12.37 1.33
N VAL A 4 1.42 -11.22 1.43
CA VAL A 4 1.46 -10.34 2.60
C VAL A 4 0.68 -10.97 3.75
N THR A 5 1.20 -10.91 4.97
CA THR A 5 0.54 -11.42 6.17
C THR A 5 -0.57 -10.47 6.65
N ALA A 6 -1.44 -10.96 7.54
CA ALA A 6 -2.46 -10.12 8.15
C ALA A 6 -1.86 -8.98 9.00
N GLU A 7 -0.72 -9.23 9.64
CA GLU A 7 -0.01 -8.25 10.45
C GLU A 7 0.63 -7.15 9.60
N GLU A 8 1.32 -7.52 8.52
CA GLU A 8 1.89 -6.57 7.55
C GLU A 8 0.81 -5.68 6.94
N LYS A 9 -0.34 -6.27 6.57
CA LYS A 9 -1.48 -5.50 6.06
C LYS A 9 -2.01 -4.50 7.09
N LYS A 10 -2.09 -4.89 8.36
CA LYS A 10 -2.53 -4.03 9.47
C LYS A 10 -1.56 -2.87 9.69
N ILE A 11 -0.25 -3.13 9.60
CA ILE A 11 0.80 -2.10 9.69
C ILE A 11 0.64 -1.10 8.55
N ALA A 12 0.56 -1.58 7.30
CA ALA A 12 0.44 -0.71 6.13
C ALA A 12 -0.79 0.22 6.20
N ILE A 13 -1.97 -0.33 6.56
CA ILE A 13 -3.20 0.47 6.69
C ILE A 13 -3.08 1.50 7.83
N LYS A 14 -2.47 1.14 8.96
CA LYS A 14 -2.27 2.07 10.08
C LYS A 14 -1.28 3.19 9.71
N ALA A 15 -0.20 2.86 9.01
CA ALA A 15 0.80 3.82 8.58
C ALA A 15 0.21 4.89 7.65
N ALA A 16 -0.52 4.47 6.61
CA ALA A 16 -1.21 5.40 5.71
C ALA A 16 -2.19 6.32 6.45
N LYS A 17 -2.99 5.77 7.38
CA LYS A 17 -3.91 6.56 8.20
C LYS A 17 -3.20 7.54 9.14
N ALA A 18 -2.10 7.13 9.77
CA ALA A 18 -1.34 7.99 10.68
C ALA A 18 -0.71 9.19 9.94
N MET A 19 -0.41 9.03 8.65
CA MET A 19 0.11 10.10 7.78
C MET A 19 -1.00 10.90 7.07
N ASP A 20 -2.28 10.64 7.37
CA ASP A 20 -3.45 11.21 6.69
C ASP A 20 -3.44 11.04 5.16
N LEU A 21 -2.92 9.91 4.69
CA LEU A 21 -2.84 9.58 3.26
C LEU A 21 -4.00 8.66 2.86
N LYS A 22 -4.69 9.00 1.78
CA LYS A 22 -5.71 8.12 1.15
C LYS A 22 -5.09 6.95 0.40
N VAL A 23 -3.89 7.16 -0.16
CA VAL A 23 -3.07 6.16 -0.83
C VAL A 23 -1.62 6.37 -0.40
N ALA A 24 -0.91 5.27 -0.11
CA ALA A 24 0.51 5.31 0.20
C ALA A 24 1.19 3.98 -0.21
N GLY A 25 2.45 4.07 -0.62
CA GLY A 25 3.37 2.93 -0.59
C GLY A 25 3.91 2.75 0.82
N VAL A 26 3.98 1.50 1.30
CA VAL A 26 4.44 1.20 2.67
C VAL A 26 5.47 0.10 2.60
N ASP A 27 6.71 0.44 2.95
CA ASP A 27 7.82 -0.50 2.94
C ASP A 27 7.96 -1.18 4.30
N ILE A 28 7.95 -2.51 4.29
CA ILE A 28 8.01 -3.33 5.49
C ILE A 28 9.13 -4.34 5.33
N ILE A 29 9.97 -4.46 6.36
CA ILE A 29 10.97 -5.51 6.46
C ILE A 29 10.59 -6.52 7.54
N ARG A 30 10.80 -7.81 7.27
CA ARG A 30 10.59 -8.87 8.26
C ARG A 30 11.82 -8.98 9.15
N SER A 31 11.63 -8.95 10.47
CA SER A 31 12.69 -9.16 11.46
C SER A 31 12.37 -10.35 12.38
N SER A 32 13.34 -10.78 13.17
CA SER A 32 13.15 -11.84 14.19
C SER A 32 12.13 -11.47 15.28
N LYS A 33 11.83 -10.18 15.45
CA LYS A 33 10.86 -9.66 16.43
C LYS A 33 9.50 -9.33 15.80
N GLY A 34 9.31 -9.64 14.52
CA GLY A 34 8.12 -9.29 13.75
C GLY A 34 8.39 -8.27 12.63
N PRO A 35 7.36 -7.92 11.84
CA PRO A 35 7.47 -6.95 10.75
C PRO A 35 7.75 -5.53 11.27
N LEU A 36 8.66 -4.83 10.61
CA LEU A 36 9.05 -3.45 10.93
C LEU A 36 8.70 -2.54 9.75
N LEU A 37 8.04 -1.42 10.05
CA LEU A 37 7.78 -0.35 9.08
C LEU A 37 9.08 0.44 8.83
N LEU A 38 9.42 0.64 7.56
CA LEU A 38 10.62 1.38 7.14
C LEU A 38 10.28 2.77 6.61
N GLU A 39 9.35 2.82 5.66
CA GLU A 39 9.03 4.05 4.93
C GLU A 39 7.55 4.10 4.58
N VAL A 40 7.02 5.33 4.50
CA VAL A 40 5.69 5.62 3.96
C VAL A 40 5.84 6.65 2.85
N ASN A 41 5.50 6.23 1.63
CA ASN A 41 5.62 7.04 0.42
C ASN A 41 4.23 7.56 0.00
N SER A 42 4.07 8.89 -0.09
CA SER A 42 2.80 9.52 -0.51
C SER A 42 2.51 9.41 -2.00
N SER A 43 3.55 9.21 -2.82
CA SER A 43 3.44 9.03 -4.27
C SER A 43 4.29 7.84 -4.71
N PRO A 44 3.84 6.60 -4.47
CA PRO A 44 4.59 5.41 -4.86
C PRO A 44 4.66 5.24 -6.38
N GLY A 45 5.81 4.80 -6.88
CA GLY A 45 5.92 4.33 -8.25
C GLY A 45 5.17 3.00 -8.44
N LEU A 46 4.43 2.86 -9.54
CA LEU A 46 3.57 1.69 -9.78
C LEU A 46 4.19 0.65 -10.72
N GLU A 47 5.07 1.06 -11.64
CA GLU A 47 5.63 0.18 -12.70
C GLU A 47 6.19 -1.14 -12.13
N GLY A 48 7.04 -1.06 -11.11
CA GLY A 48 7.62 -2.25 -10.48
C GLY A 48 6.59 -3.11 -9.73
N ILE A 49 5.59 -2.48 -9.11
CA ILE A 49 4.54 -3.18 -8.34
C ILE A 49 3.61 -3.92 -9.29
N GLU A 50 3.16 -3.25 -10.35
CA GLU A 50 2.28 -3.83 -11.37
C GLU A 50 3.01 -4.93 -12.13
N GLY A 51 4.26 -4.72 -12.54
CA GLY A 51 5.08 -5.73 -13.18
C GLY A 51 5.31 -6.97 -12.31
N ALA A 52 5.56 -6.78 -11.01
CA ALA A 52 5.76 -7.90 -10.09
C ALA A 52 4.46 -8.65 -9.78
N THR A 53 3.32 -7.94 -9.67
CA THR A 53 2.04 -8.50 -9.21
C THR A 53 1.08 -8.90 -10.32
N ASN A 54 1.31 -8.42 -11.54
CA ASN A 54 0.42 -8.52 -12.70
C ASN A 54 -0.99 -7.98 -12.39
N LYS A 55 -1.06 -6.85 -11.67
CA LYS A 55 -2.30 -6.17 -11.30
C LYS A 55 -2.30 -4.74 -11.81
N ASP A 56 -3.49 -4.27 -12.20
CA ASP A 56 -3.78 -2.88 -12.56
C ASP A 56 -4.08 -2.07 -11.28
N ILE A 57 -3.01 -1.63 -10.60
CA ILE A 57 -3.08 -0.85 -9.37
C ILE A 57 -3.52 0.58 -9.68
N ALA A 58 -3.03 1.17 -10.77
CA ALA A 58 -3.44 2.49 -11.21
C ALA A 58 -4.96 2.57 -11.43
N GLY A 59 -5.53 1.60 -12.15
CA GLY A 59 -6.97 1.51 -12.35
C GLY A 59 -7.75 1.22 -11.07
N GLU A 60 -7.21 0.42 -10.13
CA GLU A 60 -7.83 0.24 -8.81
C GLU A 60 -7.90 1.55 -8.02
N MET A 61 -6.86 2.39 -8.10
CA MET A 61 -6.85 3.72 -7.48
C MET A 61 -7.90 4.63 -8.11
N ILE A 62 -7.99 4.68 -9.45
CA ILE A 62 -9.01 5.46 -10.16
C ILE A 62 -10.42 5.01 -9.75
N ARG A 63 -10.70 3.70 -9.80
CA ARG A 63 -12.00 3.12 -9.37
C ARG A 63 -12.34 3.47 -7.92
N ALA A 64 -11.33 3.49 -7.04
CA ALA A 64 -11.52 3.90 -5.65
C ALA A 64 -11.87 5.38 -5.51
N ILE A 65 -11.28 6.27 -6.32
CA ILE A 65 -11.61 7.69 -6.35
C ILE A 65 -13.04 7.88 -6.87
N GLU A 66 -13.38 7.27 -8.01
CA GLU A 66 -14.72 7.34 -8.62
C GLU A 66 -15.82 6.92 -7.64
N LYS A 67 -15.60 5.83 -6.89
CA LYS A 67 -16.57 5.35 -5.90
C LYS A 67 -16.78 6.31 -4.72
N ASN A 68 -15.75 7.07 -4.34
CA ASN A 68 -15.81 8.01 -3.22
C ASN A 68 -16.19 9.42 -3.66
N PHE A 69 -16.18 9.70 -4.96
CA PHE A 69 -16.64 10.96 -5.52
C PHE A 69 -18.17 11.02 -5.43
N LYS A 70 -18.68 11.97 -4.65
CA LYS A 70 -20.09 12.32 -4.65
C LYS A 70 -20.22 13.68 -5.34
N LEU A 71 -21.04 13.74 -6.39
CA LEU A 71 -21.50 15.00 -6.97
C LEU A 71 -22.31 15.80 -5.93
#